data_AF-A0AAW1T252-F1
#
_entry.id   AF-A0AAW1T252-F1
#
_cell.length_a   1.000
_cell.length_b   1.000
_cell.length_c   1.000
_cell.angle_alpha   90.00
_cell.angle_beta   90.00
_cell.angle_gamma   90.00
#
_symmetry.space_group_name_H-M   'P 1'
#
loop_
_entity.id
_entity.type
_entity.pdbx_description
1 polymer ?
#
loop_
_entity_poly.entity_id
_entity_poly.type
_entity_poly.pdbx_seq_one_letter_code
_entity_poly.pdbx_strand_id
1 'polypeptide(L)'
;MAAYLLSARLAGSVAEAFPVILLAAALSRLSSGTAWWQSALAVWGWLELLFYSVQLVRYHHLNAVKKVVPDLAHIEKIRHRFMSLKGIFNLKDFVSGWFFGRPWDELRLSNLHSFAAYSLFSAEMSDLQPQEQQIVTGFVDEALVVWGESIGPGETKAPHMTHMWEPLRVLPKPLLIHAASESTACIYRLALWAQGFQHLRHKDLSYWIRWPPTQAASSSGPAPQSSADGSGMPVVFLHGVGFGMVPYWGFISMLTKQENLRRPVVLLDLPHVSMRLWPRAMDIDDAAHAVAGILAIHQWPTSCIVAHSFGTFVASRLCQLHPACVQATVLIDPVCLMTCFPDLLHNFVYLQPKWSSLFSHAGCMDVLRFFCSRDLLIAETFCRRFIWHAVMLWPQELPASSLVVMSAKDNLVPWRIAQQQLVQARHPAQILVHPDMAHGGFLLNHAWQQQILDTLRPMLDGI
;
A
#
# COMPACT_ATOMS: atom_id res chain seq x y z
N MET A 1 -20.78 29.21 4.96
CA MET A 1 -19.45 28.74 4.47
C MET A 1 -19.50 27.32 3.86
N ALA A 2 -20.16 26.35 4.51
CA ALA A 2 -20.35 24.99 3.96
C ALA A 2 -21.11 24.93 2.62
N ALA A 3 -22.19 25.72 2.45
CA ALA A 3 -22.93 25.78 1.19
C ALA A 3 -22.14 26.43 0.03
N TYR A 4 -21.24 27.37 0.35
CA TYR A 4 -20.38 28.06 -0.63
C TYR A 4 -19.19 27.19 -1.07
N LEU A 5 -18.67 26.35 -0.15
CA LEU A 5 -17.65 25.35 -0.46
C LEU A 5 -18.24 24.15 -1.22
N LEU A 6 -19.51 23.80 -0.97
CA LEU A 6 -20.23 22.79 -1.74
C LEU A 6 -20.52 23.27 -3.17
N SER A 7 -20.93 24.54 -3.35
CA SER A 7 -21.16 25.13 -4.67
C SER A 7 -19.86 25.33 -5.46
N ALA A 8 -18.76 25.72 -4.81
CA ALA A 8 -17.45 25.83 -5.46
C ALA A 8 -16.84 24.47 -5.85
N ARG A 9 -17.08 23.41 -5.05
CA ARG A 9 -16.64 22.04 -5.36
C ARG A 9 -17.50 21.34 -6.41
N LEU A 10 -18.81 21.55 -6.37
CA LEU A 10 -19.71 21.12 -7.45
C LEU A 10 -19.35 21.85 -8.75
N ALA A 11 -19.07 23.16 -8.70
CA ALA A 11 -18.60 23.91 -9.87
C ALA A 11 -17.28 23.39 -10.43
N GLY A 12 -16.33 22.94 -9.59
CA GLY A 12 -15.09 22.28 -10.04
C GLY A 12 -15.34 20.93 -10.71
N SER A 13 -16.14 20.05 -10.09
CA SER A 13 -16.50 18.74 -10.67
C SER A 13 -17.39 18.83 -11.92
N VAL A 14 -18.23 19.85 -12.01
CA VAL A 14 -19.05 20.14 -13.20
C VAL A 14 -18.17 20.76 -14.29
N ALA A 15 -17.18 21.60 -13.96
CA ALA A 15 -16.22 22.14 -14.92
C ALA A 15 -15.28 21.08 -15.51
N GLU A 16 -14.96 20.01 -14.78
CA GLU A 16 -14.15 18.89 -15.27
C GLU A 16 -14.95 17.87 -16.11
N ALA A 17 -16.25 17.67 -15.81
CA ALA A 17 -17.15 16.86 -16.63
C ALA A 17 -17.76 17.62 -17.83
N PHE A 18 -17.74 18.96 -17.79
CA PHE A 18 -18.29 19.86 -18.81
C PHE A 18 -17.74 19.59 -20.23
N PRO A 19 -16.43 19.37 -20.44
CA PRO A 19 -15.88 19.13 -21.77
C PRO A 19 -16.38 17.82 -22.37
N VAL A 20 -16.58 16.78 -21.55
CA VAL A 20 -17.08 15.47 -22.01
C VAL A 20 -18.56 15.57 -22.37
N ILE A 21 -19.35 16.29 -21.57
CA ILE A 21 -20.78 16.53 -21.83
C ILE A 21 -20.95 17.43 -23.06
N LEU A 22 -20.15 18.49 -23.20
CA LEU A 22 -20.16 19.37 -24.38
C LEU A 22 -19.67 18.65 -25.63
N LEU A 23 -18.66 17.78 -25.52
CA LEU A 23 -18.20 16.95 -26.64
C LEU A 23 -19.28 15.96 -27.07
N ALA A 24 -19.91 15.25 -26.13
CA ALA A 24 -21.01 14.34 -26.43
C ALA A 24 -22.22 15.08 -27.05
N ALA A 25 -22.59 16.25 -26.52
CA ALA A 25 -23.67 17.08 -27.04
C ALA A 25 -23.34 17.76 -28.37
N ALA A 26 -22.08 18.11 -28.64
CA ALA A 26 -21.62 18.65 -29.91
C ALA A 26 -21.59 17.57 -31.00
N LEU A 27 -21.09 16.37 -30.66
CA LEU A 27 -21.10 15.20 -31.54
C LEU A 27 -22.52 14.75 -31.88
N SER A 28 -23.47 14.86 -30.94
CA SER A 28 -24.88 14.56 -31.19
C SER A 28 -25.64 15.64 -31.96
N ARG A 29 -25.09 16.86 -32.11
CA ARG A 29 -25.70 17.95 -32.91
C ARG A 29 -25.13 18.06 -34.31
N LEU A 30 -23.93 17.54 -34.54
CA LEU A 30 -23.33 17.34 -35.87
C LEU A 30 -23.95 16.14 -36.63
N SER A 31 -24.92 15.44 -36.03
CA SER A 31 -25.50 14.19 -36.53
C SER A 31 -26.67 14.39 -37.51
N SER A 32 -26.47 15.18 -38.56
CA SER A 32 -27.39 15.16 -39.71
C SER A 32 -27.05 14.06 -40.72
N GLY A 33 -26.40 12.96 -40.29
CA GLY A 33 -25.98 11.85 -41.16
C GLY A 33 -26.00 10.48 -40.49
N THR A 34 -26.43 9.47 -41.24
CA THR A 34 -26.64 8.06 -40.82
C THR A 34 -25.35 7.23 -40.76
N ALA A 35 -24.30 7.74 -40.10
CA ALA A 35 -23.04 7.01 -39.98
C ALA A 35 -22.95 6.29 -38.63
N TRP A 36 -22.81 4.96 -38.65
CA TRP A 36 -22.77 4.09 -37.46
C TRP A 36 -21.78 4.53 -36.37
N TRP A 37 -20.69 5.19 -36.74
CA TRP A 37 -19.68 5.69 -35.80
C TRP A 37 -20.19 6.86 -34.94
N GLN A 38 -21.14 7.68 -35.44
CA GLN A 38 -21.74 8.76 -34.66
C GLN A 38 -22.65 8.20 -33.57
N SER A 39 -23.45 7.19 -33.90
CA SER A 39 -24.27 6.46 -32.93
C SER A 39 -23.38 5.77 -31.88
N ALA A 40 -22.25 5.20 -32.28
CA ALA A 40 -21.28 4.59 -31.35
C ALA A 40 -20.67 5.62 -30.38
N LEU A 41 -20.30 6.81 -30.86
CA LEU A 41 -19.79 7.90 -30.01
C LEU A 41 -20.86 8.42 -29.03
N ALA A 42 -22.12 8.54 -29.48
CA ALA A 42 -23.22 8.94 -28.61
C ALA A 42 -23.47 7.92 -27.50
N VAL A 43 -23.49 6.62 -27.84
CA VAL A 43 -23.60 5.53 -26.85
C VAL A 43 -22.44 5.57 -25.87
N TRP A 44 -21.20 5.77 -26.35
CA TRP A 44 -20.03 5.91 -25.48
C TRP A 44 -20.17 7.09 -24.52
N GLY A 45 -20.63 8.25 -25.01
CA GLY A 45 -20.90 9.42 -24.16
C GLY A 45 -21.91 9.15 -23.06
N TRP A 46 -22.99 8.41 -23.35
CA TRP A 46 -23.97 7.99 -22.34
C TRP A 46 -23.41 7.00 -21.33
N LEU A 47 -22.59 6.03 -21.78
CA LEU A 47 -21.90 5.09 -20.88
C LEU A 47 -20.94 5.81 -19.94
N GLU A 48 -20.19 6.79 -20.46
CA GLU A 48 -19.27 7.60 -19.66
C GLU A 48 -20.03 8.44 -18.62
N LEU A 49 -21.15 9.06 -19.00
CA LEU A 49 -21.98 9.84 -18.07
C LEU A 49 -22.59 8.95 -16.98
N LEU A 50 -23.09 7.76 -17.34
CA LEU A 50 -23.61 6.79 -16.39
C LEU A 50 -22.51 6.33 -15.43
N PHE A 51 -21.34 5.97 -15.98
CA PHE A 51 -20.18 5.54 -15.19
C PHE A 51 -19.73 6.63 -14.22
N TYR A 52 -19.59 7.87 -14.68
CA TYR A 52 -19.25 9.01 -13.85
C TYR A 52 -20.27 9.22 -12.72
N SER A 53 -21.58 9.13 -13.03
CA SER A 53 -22.66 9.25 -12.05
C SER A 53 -22.57 8.16 -10.98
N VAL A 54 -22.29 6.91 -11.37
CA VAL A 54 -22.04 5.80 -10.44
C VAL A 54 -20.82 6.08 -9.56
N GLN A 55 -19.72 6.55 -10.16
CA GLN A 55 -18.48 6.87 -9.43
C GLN A 55 -18.67 8.04 -8.45
N LEU A 56 -19.52 9.02 -8.75
CA LEU A 56 -19.89 10.09 -7.81
C LEU A 56 -20.66 9.55 -6.60
N VAL A 57 -21.65 8.68 -6.81
CA VAL A 57 -22.38 8.03 -5.70
C VAL A 57 -21.41 7.24 -4.83
N ARG A 58 -20.51 6.48 -5.47
CA ARG A 58 -19.47 5.72 -4.76
C ARG A 58 -18.52 6.63 -3.99
N TYR A 59 -18.09 7.75 -4.58
CA TYR A 59 -17.26 8.74 -3.90
C TYR A 59 -17.93 9.20 -2.61
N HIS A 60 -19.20 9.61 -2.65
CA HIS A 60 -19.90 10.07 -1.45
C HIS A 60 -20.00 9.00 -0.35
N HIS A 61 -20.23 7.74 -0.73
CA HIS A 61 -20.26 6.63 0.22
C HIS A 61 -18.87 6.35 0.83
N LEU A 62 -17.83 6.24 0.01
CA LEU A 62 -16.48 5.88 0.44
C LEU A 62 -15.72 7.04 1.10
N ASN A 63 -16.14 8.28 0.85
CA ASN A 63 -15.55 9.48 1.43
C ASN A 63 -15.96 9.70 2.91
N ALA A 64 -16.94 8.95 3.43
CA ALA A 64 -17.32 9.03 4.82
C ALA A 64 -16.14 8.70 5.75
N VAL A 65 -15.91 9.54 6.77
CA VAL A 65 -14.82 9.34 7.74
C VAL A 65 -15.17 8.17 8.64
N LYS A 66 -14.25 7.21 8.76
CA LYS A 66 -14.39 6.06 9.65
C LYS A 66 -13.89 6.45 11.04
N LYS A 67 -14.74 6.34 12.06
CA LYS A 67 -14.29 6.44 13.45
C LYS A 67 -13.54 5.17 13.82
N VAL A 68 -12.36 5.33 14.40
CA VAL A 68 -11.53 4.24 14.91
C VAL A 68 -11.80 4.15 16.41
N VAL A 69 -12.04 2.93 16.91
CA VAL A 69 -12.12 2.71 18.35
C VAL A 69 -10.69 2.46 18.85
N PRO A 70 -10.18 3.28 19.79
CA PRO A 70 -8.82 3.13 20.28
C PRO A 70 -8.68 1.88 21.16
N ASP A 71 -7.59 1.14 20.97
CA ASP A 71 -7.13 0.11 21.89
C ASP A 71 -6.05 0.69 22.79
N LEU A 72 -6.39 0.99 24.04
CA LEU A 72 -5.48 1.63 24.99
C LEU A 72 -4.25 0.78 25.31
N ALA A 73 -4.39 -0.55 25.33
CA ALA A 73 -3.26 -1.45 25.59
C ALA A 73 -2.28 -1.43 24.42
N HIS A 74 -2.79 -1.41 23.19
CA HIS A 74 -1.96 -1.23 22.00
C HIS A 74 -1.29 0.14 21.97
N ILE A 75 -2.00 1.22 22.28
CA ILE A 75 -1.43 2.58 22.32
C ILE A 75 -0.27 2.67 23.32
N GLU A 76 -0.40 2.06 24.49
CA GLU A 76 0.67 2.03 25.49
C GLU A 76 1.90 1.25 25.00
N LYS A 77 1.69 0.11 24.32
CA LYS A 77 2.77 -0.63 23.64
C LYS A 77 3.46 0.24 22.59
N ILE A 78 2.68 1.02 21.83
CA ILE A 78 3.19 1.93 20.80
C ILE A 78 3.98 3.09 21.42
N ARG A 79 3.55 3.64 22.56
CA ARG A 79 4.30 4.64 23.33
C ARG A 79 5.72 4.15 23.63
N HIS A 80 5.86 2.99 24.28
CA HIS A 80 7.16 2.41 24.59
C HIS A 80 8.02 2.17 23.34
N ARG A 81 7.43 1.61 22.29
CA ARG A 81 8.12 1.34 21.02
C ARG A 81 8.57 2.63 20.34
N PHE A 82 7.75 3.68 20.35
CA PHE A 82 8.12 4.97 19.79
C PHE A 82 9.32 5.57 20.53
N MET A 83 9.32 5.57 21.87
CA MET A 83 10.46 6.07 22.66
C MET A 83 11.76 5.28 22.41
N SER A 84 11.65 3.99 22.09
CA SER A 84 12.81 3.17 21.71
C SER A 84 13.50 3.61 20.42
N LEU A 85 12.85 4.47 19.62
CA LEU A 85 13.42 5.04 18.41
C LEU A 85 14.39 6.21 18.67
N LYS A 86 14.63 6.57 19.94
CA LYS A 86 15.68 7.52 20.32
C LYS A 86 17.00 7.12 19.68
N GLY A 87 17.66 8.10 19.06
CA GLY A 87 18.94 7.92 18.37
C GLY A 87 18.84 7.48 16.91
N ILE A 88 17.65 7.11 16.42
CA ILE A 88 17.42 6.72 15.02
C ILE A 88 17.08 7.95 14.16
N PHE A 89 16.40 8.94 14.72
CA PHE A 89 15.99 10.13 13.97
C PHE A 89 15.93 11.40 14.83
N ASN A 90 15.89 12.55 14.14
CA ASN A 90 15.71 13.86 14.75
C ASN A 90 14.21 14.19 14.93
N LEU A 91 13.78 14.43 16.17
CA LEU A 91 12.37 14.69 16.49
C LEU A 91 11.82 15.95 15.81
N LYS A 92 12.63 17.00 15.67
CA LYS A 92 12.21 18.24 15.01
C LYS A 92 11.89 18.01 13.55
N ASP A 93 12.79 17.35 12.83
CA ASP A 93 12.59 17.04 11.41
C ASP A 93 11.37 16.13 11.19
N PHE A 94 11.19 15.13 12.05
CA PHE A 94 10.03 14.24 12.04
C PHE A 94 8.72 15.02 12.20
N VAL A 95 8.62 15.86 13.23
CA VAL A 95 7.43 16.69 13.47
C VAL A 95 7.26 17.68 12.32
N SER A 96 8.28 18.44 11.96
CA SER A 96 8.23 19.41 10.86
C SER A 96 7.72 18.78 9.56
N GLY A 97 8.13 17.56 9.21
CA GLY A 97 7.62 16.85 8.03
C GLY A 97 6.11 16.58 8.09
N TRP A 98 5.56 16.24 9.25
CA TRP A 98 4.11 16.11 9.46
C TRP A 98 3.35 17.43 9.33
N PHE A 99 4.02 18.55 9.60
CA PHE A 99 3.51 19.92 9.45
C PHE A 99 3.93 20.58 8.12
N PHE A 100 4.04 19.79 7.05
CA PHE A 100 4.37 20.28 5.69
C PHE A 100 5.71 21.02 5.60
N GLY A 101 6.70 20.58 6.38
CA GLY A 101 8.03 21.19 6.43
C GLY A 101 8.10 22.49 7.24
N ARG A 102 7.07 22.80 8.04
CA ARG A 102 7.09 24.00 8.88
C ARG A 102 8.24 23.96 9.89
N PRO A 103 9.02 25.03 10.07
CA PRO A 103 10.09 25.07 11.06
C PRO A 103 9.58 24.79 12.49
N TRP A 104 10.39 24.06 13.28
CA TRP A 104 10.08 23.74 14.67
C TRP A 104 9.72 24.96 15.52
N ASP A 105 10.42 26.08 15.31
CA ASP A 105 10.25 27.31 16.09
C ASP A 105 8.90 28.02 15.87
N GLU A 106 8.19 27.67 14.78
CA GLU A 106 6.83 28.15 14.51
C GLU A 106 5.75 27.26 15.15
N LEU A 107 6.11 26.08 15.66
CA LEU A 107 5.20 25.17 16.32
C LEU A 107 5.15 25.44 17.83
N ARG A 108 4.03 25.07 18.44
CA ARG A 108 3.82 25.15 19.90
C ARG A 108 3.35 23.81 20.44
N LEU A 109 3.40 23.67 21.76
CA LEU A 109 3.02 22.43 22.45
C LEU A 109 1.62 21.92 22.05
N SER A 110 0.65 22.81 21.85
CA SER A 110 -0.70 22.40 21.43
C SER A 110 -0.73 21.77 20.03
N ASN A 111 0.19 22.13 19.13
CA ASN A 111 0.32 21.49 17.82
C ASN A 111 0.77 20.03 17.97
N LEU A 112 1.73 19.76 18.87
CA LEU A 112 2.18 18.40 19.16
C LEU A 112 1.08 17.57 19.81
N HIS A 113 0.31 18.12 20.76
CA HIS A 113 -0.85 17.44 21.34
C HIS A 113 -1.90 17.12 20.27
N SER A 114 -2.22 18.08 19.40
CA SER A 114 -3.16 17.88 18.30
C SER A 114 -2.70 16.78 17.33
N PHE A 115 -1.41 16.79 16.96
CA PHE A 115 -0.82 15.77 16.11
C PHE A 115 -0.80 14.38 16.78
N ALA A 116 -0.47 14.29 18.06
CA ALA A 116 -0.44 13.04 18.81
C ALA A 116 -1.85 12.46 19.02
N ALA A 117 -2.85 13.30 19.32
CA ALA A 117 -4.26 12.90 19.37
C ALA A 117 -4.73 12.31 18.04
N TYR A 118 -4.43 13.00 16.94
CA TYR A 118 -4.72 12.49 15.60
C TYR A 118 -4.02 11.16 15.33
N SER A 119 -2.72 11.09 15.60
CA SER A 119 -1.87 9.96 15.22
C SER A 119 -2.11 8.70 16.02
N LEU A 120 -2.53 8.82 17.30
CA LEU A 120 -2.76 7.68 18.19
C LEU A 120 -4.23 7.29 18.29
N PHE A 121 -5.15 8.26 18.22
CA PHE A 121 -6.58 8.03 18.46
C PHE A 121 -7.45 8.31 17.24
N SER A 122 -6.90 8.87 16.16
CA SER A 122 -7.69 9.37 15.02
C SER A 122 -8.82 10.32 15.46
N ALA A 123 -8.57 11.11 16.52
CA ALA A 123 -9.50 12.08 17.09
C ALA A 123 -8.84 13.45 17.35
N GLU A 124 -9.65 14.50 17.50
CA GLU A 124 -9.20 15.80 18.00
C GLU A 124 -9.05 15.75 19.54
N MET A 125 -8.17 16.58 20.10
CA MET A 125 -7.97 16.66 21.56
C MET A 125 -9.28 16.92 22.34
N SER A 126 -10.20 17.71 21.78
CA SER A 126 -11.49 18.03 22.39
C SER A 126 -12.48 16.86 22.41
N ASP A 127 -12.30 15.89 21.53
CA ASP A 127 -13.19 14.72 21.41
C ASP A 127 -12.75 13.56 22.32
N LEU A 128 -11.53 13.63 22.86
CA LEU A 128 -10.95 12.61 23.74
C LEU A 128 -11.52 12.68 25.15
N GLN A 129 -11.67 11.51 25.77
CA GLN A 129 -11.98 11.39 27.19
C GLN A 129 -10.82 11.92 28.06
N PRO A 130 -11.05 12.35 29.31
CA PRO A 130 -9.99 12.88 30.17
C PRO A 130 -8.78 11.95 30.32
N GLN A 131 -9.02 10.63 30.40
CA GLN A 131 -7.94 9.64 30.46
C GLN A 131 -7.12 9.58 29.16
N GLU A 132 -7.77 9.69 28.00
CA GLU A 132 -7.10 9.67 26.69
C GLU A 132 -6.29 10.96 26.47
N GLN A 133 -6.82 12.11 26.90
CA GLN A 133 -6.09 13.39 26.87
C GLN A 133 -4.81 13.33 27.73
N GLN A 134 -4.86 12.67 28.89
CA GLN A 134 -3.70 12.45 29.73
C GLN A 134 -2.66 11.56 29.04
N ILE A 135 -3.09 10.49 28.35
CA ILE A 135 -2.19 9.62 27.58
C ILE A 135 -1.49 10.41 26.46
N VAL A 136 -2.23 11.23 25.71
CA VAL A 136 -1.65 12.07 24.64
C VAL A 136 -0.64 13.07 25.20
N THR A 137 -1.00 13.77 26.28
CA THR A 137 -0.12 14.75 26.93
C THR A 137 1.15 14.06 27.45
N GLY A 138 1.00 12.95 28.16
CA GLY A 138 2.13 12.18 28.68
C GLY A 138 3.04 11.62 27.58
N PHE A 139 2.47 11.17 26.45
CA PHE A 139 3.25 10.74 25.28
C PHE A 139 4.12 11.87 24.74
N VAL A 140 3.56 13.08 24.58
CA VAL A 140 4.30 14.24 24.04
C VAL A 140 5.36 14.70 25.02
N ASP A 141 5.03 14.82 26.30
CA ASP A 141 5.97 15.22 27.35
C ASP A 141 7.16 14.25 27.42
N GLU A 142 6.89 12.94 27.40
CA GLU A 142 7.93 11.92 27.39
C GLU A 142 8.78 12.00 26.12
N ALA A 143 8.19 12.16 24.93
CA ALA A 143 8.94 12.31 23.69
C ALA A 143 9.92 13.50 23.75
N LEU A 144 9.46 14.64 24.24
CA LEU A 144 10.30 15.83 24.42
C LEU A 144 11.46 15.56 25.37
N VAL A 145 11.20 14.93 26.53
CA VAL A 145 12.24 14.57 27.50
C VAL A 145 13.24 13.55 26.92
N VAL A 146 12.74 12.50 26.26
CA VAL A 146 13.57 11.42 25.70
C VAL A 146 14.51 11.96 24.62
N TRP A 147 14.04 12.87 23.76
CA TRP A 147 14.88 13.52 22.73
C TRP A 147 15.66 14.73 23.24
N GLY A 148 15.44 15.18 24.49
CA GLY A 148 16.09 16.35 25.05
C GLY A 148 15.68 17.65 24.35
N GLU A 149 14.44 17.70 23.86
CA GLU A 149 13.89 18.83 23.13
C GLU A 149 12.90 19.63 23.98
N SER A 150 12.81 20.92 23.68
CA SER A 150 11.85 21.82 24.32
C SER A 150 11.02 22.54 23.26
N ILE A 151 9.73 22.74 23.55
CA ILE A 151 8.83 23.50 22.69
C ILE A 151 8.09 24.56 23.52
N GLY A 152 7.91 25.74 22.92
CA GLY A 152 7.23 26.85 23.59
C GLY A 152 5.76 26.54 23.89
N PRO A 153 5.22 27.03 25.02
CA PRO A 153 3.79 26.95 25.30
C PRO A 153 3.00 27.87 24.36
N GLY A 154 1.70 27.60 24.23
CA GLY A 154 0.77 28.41 23.46
C GLY A 154 0.11 27.66 22.31
N GLU A 155 -0.65 28.39 21.51
CA GLU A 155 -1.40 27.84 20.39
C GLU A 155 -1.03 28.49 19.07
N THR A 156 -0.92 27.69 18.02
CA THR A 156 -0.87 28.17 16.64
C THR A 156 -1.81 27.36 15.78
N LYS A 157 -2.28 27.95 14.67
CA LYS A 157 -3.14 27.27 13.70
C LYS A 157 -2.32 26.54 12.62
N ALA A 158 -1.16 25.99 12.97
CA ALA A 158 -0.35 25.21 12.04
C ALA A 158 -1.07 23.89 11.67
N PRO A 159 -1.46 23.67 10.40
CA PRO A 159 -2.06 22.40 10.01
C PRO A 159 -0.99 21.32 9.90
N HIS A 160 -1.31 20.12 10.35
CA HIS A 160 -0.57 18.89 10.03
C HIS A 160 -1.40 18.03 9.07
N MET A 161 -0.75 17.04 8.45
CA MET A 161 -1.43 16.09 7.58
C MET A 161 -2.50 15.31 8.35
N THR A 162 -3.78 15.46 7.96
CA THR A 162 -4.93 14.75 8.55
C THR A 162 -5.68 13.93 7.50
N HIS A 163 -4.91 13.24 6.66
CA HIS A 163 -5.38 12.49 5.48
C HIS A 163 -6.59 11.59 5.75
N MET A 164 -6.72 11.06 6.98
CA MET A 164 -7.86 10.22 7.36
C MET A 164 -9.21 10.94 7.44
N TRP A 165 -9.19 12.25 7.69
CA TRP A 165 -10.38 13.10 7.88
C TRP A 165 -10.66 13.99 6.68
N GLU A 166 -9.61 14.32 5.95
CA GLU A 166 -9.72 15.15 4.75
C GLU A 166 -10.53 14.43 3.67
N PRO A 167 -11.26 15.19 2.81
CA PRO A 167 -11.92 14.61 1.65
C PRO A 167 -10.96 13.80 0.78
N LEU A 168 -11.41 12.66 0.28
CA LEU A 168 -10.65 11.82 -0.63
C LEU A 168 -10.21 12.66 -1.84
N ARG A 169 -8.91 12.64 -2.12
CA ARG A 169 -8.32 13.33 -3.26
C ARG A 169 -8.36 12.40 -4.47
N VAL A 170 -9.47 12.40 -5.19
CA VAL A 170 -9.71 11.50 -6.33
C VAL A 170 -9.77 12.30 -7.61
N LEU A 171 -9.19 11.77 -8.68
CA LEU A 171 -9.42 12.23 -10.05
C LEU A 171 -10.37 11.23 -10.72
N PRO A 172 -11.56 11.65 -11.15
CA PRO A 172 -12.45 10.79 -11.93
C PRO A 172 -11.72 10.31 -13.19
N LYS A 173 -11.48 9.00 -13.27
CA LYS A 173 -10.84 8.39 -14.43
C LYS A 173 -11.93 7.99 -15.43
N PRO A 174 -11.77 8.28 -16.74
CA PRO A 174 -12.75 7.86 -17.73
C PRO A 174 -12.96 6.34 -17.72
N LEU A 175 -14.14 5.89 -18.15
CA LEU A 175 -14.48 4.48 -18.28
C LEU A 175 -13.42 3.70 -19.07
N LEU A 176 -12.84 4.33 -20.09
CA LEU A 176 -11.78 3.73 -20.91
C LEU A 176 -10.56 3.30 -20.08
N ILE A 177 -10.15 4.07 -19.08
CA ILE A 177 -9.00 3.72 -18.23
C ILE A 177 -9.29 2.47 -17.40
N HIS A 178 -10.50 2.38 -16.84
CA HIS A 178 -10.90 1.19 -16.10
C HIS A 178 -11.07 -0.02 -17.02
N ALA A 179 -11.66 0.16 -18.20
CA ALA A 179 -11.75 -0.90 -19.22
C ALA A 179 -10.36 -1.41 -19.64
N ALA A 180 -9.39 -0.52 -19.83
CA ALA A 180 -8.01 -0.88 -20.13
C ALA A 180 -7.34 -1.64 -18.97
N SER A 181 -7.53 -1.20 -17.73
CA SER A 181 -7.04 -1.88 -16.53
C SER A 181 -7.63 -3.29 -16.38
N GLU A 182 -8.95 -3.44 -16.52
CA GLU A 182 -9.65 -4.73 -16.50
C GLU A 182 -9.20 -5.66 -17.63
N SER A 183 -8.99 -5.12 -18.84
CA SER A 183 -8.51 -5.87 -20.00
C SER A 183 -7.08 -6.37 -19.79
N THR A 184 -6.20 -5.51 -19.29
CA THR A 184 -4.81 -5.87 -18.98
C THR A 184 -4.76 -6.95 -17.90
N ALA A 185 -5.59 -6.83 -16.86
CA ALA A 185 -5.74 -7.87 -15.87
C ALA A 185 -6.27 -9.18 -16.48
N CYS A 186 -7.20 -9.13 -17.42
CA CYS A 186 -7.68 -10.32 -18.13
C CYS A 186 -6.56 -11.04 -18.90
N ILE A 187 -5.77 -10.29 -19.67
CA ILE A 187 -4.61 -10.81 -20.39
C ILE A 187 -3.61 -11.44 -19.41
N TYR A 188 -3.34 -10.76 -18.29
CA TYR A 188 -2.46 -11.28 -17.26
C TYR A 188 -2.96 -12.59 -16.63
N ARG A 189 -4.27 -12.70 -16.35
CA ARG A 189 -4.89 -13.95 -15.89
C ARG A 189 -4.64 -15.06 -16.91
N LEU A 190 -4.92 -14.83 -18.19
CA LEU A 190 -4.67 -15.83 -19.24
C LEU A 190 -3.20 -16.27 -19.28
N ALA A 191 -2.27 -15.32 -19.12
CA ALA A 191 -0.85 -15.61 -19.06
C ALA A 191 -0.46 -16.47 -17.84
N LEU A 192 -1.05 -16.22 -16.67
CA LEU A 192 -0.89 -17.06 -15.48
C LEU A 192 -1.43 -18.47 -15.68
N TRP A 193 -2.61 -18.62 -16.28
CA TRP A 193 -3.17 -19.93 -16.65
C TRP A 193 -2.21 -20.70 -17.57
N ALA A 194 -1.67 -20.03 -18.59
CA ALA A 194 -0.69 -20.62 -19.51
C ALA A 194 0.63 -21.03 -18.80
N GLN A 195 1.01 -20.35 -17.70
CA GLN A 195 2.16 -20.73 -16.87
C GLN A 195 1.85 -21.83 -15.83
N GLY A 196 0.63 -22.36 -15.81
CA GLY A 196 0.20 -23.44 -14.92
C GLY A 196 -0.26 -22.99 -13.54
N PHE A 197 -0.60 -21.70 -13.37
CA PHE A 197 -1.29 -21.24 -12.17
C PHE A 197 -2.76 -21.62 -12.20
N GLN A 198 -3.29 -21.97 -11.03
CA GLN A 198 -4.70 -22.20 -10.77
C GLN A 198 -5.27 -20.99 -10.03
N HIS A 199 -6.43 -20.53 -10.46
CA HIS A 199 -7.16 -19.45 -9.78
C HIS A 199 -8.11 -20.05 -8.74
N LEU A 200 -7.97 -19.61 -7.49
CA LEU A 200 -8.78 -20.04 -6.37
C LEU A 200 -9.29 -18.82 -5.60
N ARG A 201 -10.26 -19.05 -4.71
CA ARG A 201 -10.82 -18.00 -3.86
C ARG A 201 -10.94 -18.51 -2.43
N HIS A 202 -10.59 -17.65 -1.48
CA HIS A 202 -10.84 -17.86 -0.06
C HIS A 202 -11.49 -16.60 0.52
N LYS A 203 -12.73 -16.74 1.03
CA LYS A 203 -13.57 -15.59 1.43
C LYS A 203 -13.72 -14.59 0.27
N ASP A 204 -13.41 -13.32 0.50
CA ASP A 204 -13.48 -12.24 -0.50
C ASP A 204 -12.17 -12.00 -1.24
N LEU A 205 -11.20 -12.90 -1.09
CA LEU A 205 -9.88 -12.77 -1.68
C LEU A 205 -9.62 -13.84 -2.73
N SER A 206 -9.29 -13.38 -3.93
CA SER A 206 -8.80 -14.23 -5.01
C SER A 206 -7.29 -14.41 -4.87
N TYR A 207 -6.82 -15.62 -5.19
CA TYR A 207 -5.40 -15.92 -5.21
C TYR A 207 -5.08 -16.91 -6.34
N TRP A 208 -3.81 -16.90 -6.73
CA TRP A 208 -3.27 -17.79 -7.76
C TRP A 208 -2.28 -18.71 -7.11
N ILE A 209 -2.32 -19.99 -7.44
CA ILE A 209 -1.37 -20.98 -6.92
C ILE A 209 -0.73 -21.73 -8.07
N ARG A 210 0.59 -21.86 -8.03
CA ARG A 210 1.34 -22.76 -8.92
C ARG A 210 2.11 -23.76 -8.09
N TRP A 211 1.87 -25.03 -8.38
CA TRP A 211 2.62 -26.13 -7.79
C TRP A 211 3.95 -26.31 -8.53
N PRO A 212 5.02 -26.75 -7.84
CA PRO A 212 6.24 -27.15 -8.53
C PRO A 212 5.91 -28.30 -9.50
N PRO A 213 6.53 -28.37 -10.70
CA PRO A 213 6.30 -29.50 -11.59
C PRO A 213 6.67 -30.80 -10.89
N THR A 214 5.73 -31.74 -10.82
CA THR A 214 5.95 -33.08 -10.30
C THR A 214 7.04 -33.73 -11.16
N GLN A 215 8.13 -34.23 -10.56
CA GLN A 215 8.99 -35.16 -11.29
C GLN A 215 8.10 -36.34 -11.68
N ALA A 216 8.03 -36.65 -12.97
CA ALA A 216 7.28 -37.80 -13.44
C ALA A 216 7.84 -39.03 -12.71
N ALA A 217 7.08 -39.54 -11.74
CA ALA A 217 7.32 -40.86 -11.19
C ALA A 217 7.21 -41.82 -12.38
N SER A 218 8.35 -42.36 -12.79
CA SER A 218 8.41 -43.51 -13.68
C SER A 218 7.81 -44.71 -12.95
N SER A 219 6.49 -44.77 -12.85
CA SER A 219 5.75 -45.92 -12.37
C SER A 219 4.29 -45.81 -12.80
N SER A 220 3.92 -46.65 -13.75
CA SER A 220 2.54 -46.96 -14.13
C SER A 220 1.68 -47.30 -12.91
N GLY A 221 0.79 -46.39 -12.53
CA GLY A 221 -0.21 -46.56 -11.48
C GLY A 221 -1.23 -45.40 -11.53
N PRO A 222 -2.46 -45.59 -11.04
CA PRO A 222 -3.51 -44.57 -11.14
C PRO A 222 -3.10 -43.31 -10.34
N ALA A 223 -3.41 -42.15 -10.91
CA ALA A 223 -2.95 -40.84 -10.47
C ALA A 223 -3.09 -40.63 -8.94
N PRO A 224 -2.02 -40.25 -8.23
CA PRO A 224 -2.15 -39.93 -6.82
C PRO A 224 -2.83 -38.57 -6.70
N GLN A 225 -4.09 -38.59 -6.28
CA GLN A 225 -4.65 -37.51 -5.47
C GLN A 225 -3.80 -37.42 -4.21
N SER A 226 -3.28 -36.23 -3.91
CA SER A 226 -2.68 -35.83 -2.62
C SER A 226 -1.68 -36.84 -2.02
N SER A 227 -0.40 -36.69 -2.33
CA SER A 227 0.67 -37.25 -1.50
C SER A 227 1.51 -36.12 -0.91
N ALA A 228 1.58 -36.15 0.42
CA ALA A 228 2.24 -35.21 1.30
C ALA A 228 3.78 -35.41 1.35
N ASP A 229 4.40 -35.65 0.20
CA ASP A 229 5.85 -35.84 0.09
C ASP A 229 6.44 -34.81 -0.88
N GLY A 230 6.98 -33.71 -0.34
CA GLY A 230 8.08 -32.98 -1.00
C GLY A 230 7.83 -31.59 -1.59
N SER A 231 6.65 -30.95 -1.48
CA SER A 231 6.55 -29.53 -1.87
C SER A 231 6.99 -28.64 -0.70
N GLY A 232 8.25 -28.19 -0.70
CA GLY A 232 8.80 -27.35 0.37
C GLY A 232 7.95 -26.10 0.68
N MET A 233 8.17 -25.48 1.84
CA MET A 233 7.44 -24.30 2.35
C MET A 233 7.03 -23.31 1.23
N PRO A 234 5.75 -22.94 1.11
CA PRO A 234 5.26 -22.09 0.03
C PRO A 234 5.84 -20.67 0.09
N VAL A 235 5.95 -20.04 -1.09
CA VAL A 235 6.23 -18.60 -1.22
C VAL A 235 4.93 -17.88 -1.52
N VAL A 236 4.54 -16.95 -0.65
CA VAL A 236 3.37 -16.08 -0.85
C VAL A 236 3.86 -14.70 -1.31
N PHE A 237 3.43 -14.29 -2.49
CA PHE A 237 3.76 -13.01 -3.09
C PHE A 237 2.65 -11.97 -2.89
N LEU A 238 3.02 -10.80 -2.34
CA LEU A 238 2.13 -9.70 -2.01
C LEU A 238 2.56 -8.43 -2.76
N HIS A 239 1.73 -7.94 -3.68
CA HIS A 239 2.08 -6.81 -4.53
C HIS A 239 1.79 -5.44 -3.91
N GLY A 240 2.45 -4.43 -4.47
CA GLY A 240 2.24 -3.01 -4.19
C GLY A 240 1.11 -2.36 -4.99
N VAL A 241 0.91 -1.06 -4.76
CA VAL A 241 -0.05 -0.24 -5.52
C VAL A 241 0.37 -0.12 -6.98
N GLY A 242 -0.59 -0.16 -7.90
CA GLY A 242 -0.36 0.12 -9.31
C GLY A 242 -1.37 -0.59 -10.21
N PHE A 243 -0.88 -1.25 -11.25
CA PHE A 243 -1.69 -2.04 -12.20
C PHE A 243 -1.77 -3.52 -11.81
N GLY A 244 -1.92 -3.79 -10.51
CA GLY A 244 -1.95 -5.14 -9.94
C GLY A 244 -0.66 -5.92 -10.17
N MET A 245 -0.79 -7.19 -10.55
CA MET A 245 0.34 -8.09 -10.77
C MET A 245 1.15 -7.83 -12.04
N VAL A 246 0.61 -7.05 -12.99
CA VAL A 246 1.19 -6.90 -14.34
C VAL A 246 2.66 -6.45 -14.31
N PRO A 247 3.07 -5.45 -13.51
CA PRO A 247 4.47 -5.01 -13.46
C PRO A 247 5.43 -6.07 -12.92
N TYR A 248 4.92 -7.07 -12.22
CA TYR A 248 5.71 -8.12 -11.56
C TYR A 248 5.91 -9.34 -12.46
N TRP A 249 5.43 -9.34 -13.70
CA TRP A 249 5.51 -10.49 -14.60
C TRP A 249 6.93 -11.08 -14.70
N GLY A 250 7.94 -10.22 -14.88
CA GLY A 250 9.34 -10.66 -14.96
C GLY A 250 9.77 -11.37 -13.68
N PHE A 251 9.54 -10.75 -12.54
CA PHE A 251 9.89 -11.30 -11.23
C PHE A 251 9.13 -12.60 -10.90
N ILE A 252 7.83 -12.66 -11.18
CA ILE A 252 6.99 -13.86 -10.99
C ILE A 252 7.42 -15.00 -11.92
N SER A 253 7.75 -14.68 -13.17
CA SER A 253 8.28 -15.66 -14.10
C SER A 253 9.61 -16.22 -13.60
N MET A 254 10.50 -15.39 -13.03
CA MET A 254 11.75 -15.85 -12.43
C MET A 254 11.51 -16.70 -11.18
N LEU A 255 10.61 -16.28 -10.28
CA LEU A 255 10.22 -17.03 -9.08
C LEU A 255 9.72 -18.44 -9.41
N THR A 256 9.07 -18.63 -10.55
CA THR A 256 8.45 -19.91 -10.92
C THR A 256 9.36 -20.86 -11.69
N LYS A 257 10.55 -20.41 -12.12
CA LYS A 257 11.54 -21.28 -12.76
C LYS A 257 12.12 -22.26 -11.74
N GLN A 258 12.22 -23.53 -12.12
CA GLN A 258 12.73 -24.60 -11.25
C GLN A 258 14.19 -24.41 -10.82
N GLU A 259 14.99 -23.69 -11.61
CA GLU A 259 16.36 -23.32 -11.25
C GLU A 259 16.42 -22.31 -10.11
N ASN A 260 15.34 -21.55 -9.90
CA ASN A 260 15.22 -20.55 -8.86
C ASN A 260 14.49 -21.09 -7.64
N LEU A 261 13.30 -21.67 -7.82
CA LEU A 261 12.48 -22.21 -6.73
C LEU A 261 11.73 -23.49 -7.15
N ARG A 262 11.77 -24.51 -6.29
CA ARG A 262 11.04 -25.79 -6.45
C ARG A 262 10.01 -25.98 -5.34
N ARG A 263 9.11 -25.02 -5.21
CA ARG A 263 8.10 -24.96 -4.14
C ARG A 263 6.82 -24.28 -4.64
N PRO A 264 5.69 -24.45 -3.93
CA PRO A 264 4.45 -23.78 -4.30
C PRO A 264 4.60 -22.26 -4.25
N VAL A 265 4.08 -21.57 -5.25
CA VAL A 265 4.04 -20.11 -5.32
C VAL A 265 2.59 -19.66 -5.29
N VAL A 266 2.25 -18.82 -4.31
CA VAL A 266 0.92 -18.23 -4.13
C VAL A 266 1.02 -16.74 -4.44
N LEU A 267 0.17 -16.23 -5.34
CA LEU A 267 0.07 -14.81 -5.65
C LEU A 267 -1.26 -14.28 -5.12
N LEU A 268 -1.22 -13.26 -4.28
CA LEU A 268 -2.42 -12.64 -3.73
C LEU A 268 -2.91 -11.51 -4.64
N ASP A 269 -4.15 -11.58 -5.13
CA ASP A 269 -4.74 -10.49 -5.93
C ASP A 269 -5.43 -9.48 -5.00
N LEU A 270 -4.96 -8.22 -4.98
CA LEU A 270 -5.56 -7.12 -4.20
C LEU A 270 -6.17 -6.08 -5.17
N PRO A 271 -7.44 -6.25 -5.62
CA PRO A 271 -8.05 -5.38 -6.62
C PRO A 271 -8.11 -3.90 -6.22
N HIS A 272 -8.30 -3.64 -4.92
CA HIS A 272 -8.47 -2.29 -4.37
C HIS A 272 -7.21 -1.42 -4.44
N VAL A 273 -6.03 -2.01 -4.62
CA VAL A 273 -4.77 -1.29 -4.87
C VAL A 273 -4.25 -1.48 -6.29
N SER A 274 -5.08 -2.03 -7.18
CA SER A 274 -4.71 -2.41 -8.55
C SER A 274 -5.36 -1.56 -9.64
N MET A 275 -5.98 -0.42 -9.29
CA MET A 275 -6.79 0.38 -10.20
C MET A 275 -7.89 -0.43 -10.93
N ARG A 276 -8.47 -1.40 -10.22
CA ARG A 276 -9.53 -2.29 -10.72
C ARG A 276 -10.89 -1.82 -10.25
N LEU A 277 -11.93 -2.22 -10.98
CA LEU A 277 -13.30 -2.00 -10.54
C LEU A 277 -13.64 -3.00 -9.44
N TRP A 278 -13.66 -2.52 -8.20
CA TRP A 278 -14.01 -3.31 -7.03
C TRP A 278 -14.91 -2.52 -6.09
N PRO A 279 -15.80 -3.13 -5.29
CA PRO A 279 -16.77 -2.37 -4.51
C PRO A 279 -16.15 -1.40 -3.49
N ARG A 280 -15.19 -1.89 -2.69
CA ARG A 280 -14.60 -1.18 -1.54
C ARG A 280 -13.16 -1.66 -1.30
N ALA A 281 -12.33 -0.87 -0.64
CA ALA A 281 -11.04 -1.35 -0.17
C ALA A 281 -11.19 -2.57 0.77
N MET A 282 -10.17 -3.43 0.82
CA MET A 282 -10.11 -4.50 1.82
C MET A 282 -9.42 -3.96 3.08
N ASP A 283 -9.76 -4.48 4.25
CA ASP A 283 -8.96 -4.21 5.44
C ASP A 283 -7.65 -5.00 5.38
N ILE A 284 -6.55 -4.44 5.90
CA ILE A 284 -5.24 -5.09 5.82
C ILE A 284 -5.23 -6.32 6.73
N ASP A 285 -5.95 -6.29 7.85
CA ASP A 285 -6.10 -7.42 8.76
C ASP A 285 -6.90 -8.55 8.08
N ASP A 286 -7.95 -8.22 7.33
CA ASP A 286 -8.72 -9.20 6.55
C ASP A 286 -7.83 -9.90 5.52
N ALA A 287 -6.94 -9.16 4.84
CA ALA A 287 -5.98 -9.74 3.91
C ALA A 287 -4.99 -10.68 4.62
N ALA A 288 -4.48 -10.31 5.80
CA ALA A 288 -3.61 -11.16 6.60
C ALA A 288 -4.33 -12.44 7.08
N HIS A 289 -5.55 -12.33 7.59
CA HIS A 289 -6.38 -13.48 7.96
C HIS A 289 -6.68 -14.39 6.78
N ALA A 290 -6.89 -13.82 5.58
CA ALA A 290 -7.11 -14.61 4.38
C ALA A 290 -5.86 -15.38 3.96
N VAL A 291 -4.66 -14.78 4.05
CA VAL A 291 -3.39 -15.50 3.79
C VAL A 291 -3.23 -16.67 4.76
N ALA A 292 -3.42 -16.46 6.07
CA ALA A 292 -3.37 -17.54 7.06
C ALA A 292 -4.40 -18.66 6.75
N GLY A 293 -5.61 -18.28 6.36
CA GLY A 293 -6.65 -19.24 5.94
C GLY A 293 -6.28 -20.03 4.68
N ILE A 294 -5.64 -19.39 3.69
CA ILE A 294 -5.11 -20.06 2.49
C ILE A 294 -4.05 -21.10 2.89
N LEU A 295 -3.10 -20.73 3.76
CA LEU A 295 -2.07 -21.65 4.25
C LEU A 295 -2.69 -22.87 4.96
N ALA A 296 -3.68 -22.63 5.82
CA ALA A 296 -4.38 -23.70 6.54
C ALA A 296 -5.13 -24.67 5.59
N ILE A 297 -5.82 -24.15 4.56
CA ILE A 297 -6.55 -24.98 3.58
C ILE A 297 -5.59 -25.90 2.80
N HIS A 298 -4.41 -25.40 2.47
CA HIS A 298 -3.37 -26.17 1.77
C HIS A 298 -2.45 -26.95 2.73
N GLN A 299 -2.77 -26.96 4.03
CA GLN A 299 -2.04 -27.68 5.08
C GLN A 299 -0.56 -27.29 5.17
N TRP A 300 -0.24 -26.03 4.88
CA TRP A 300 1.11 -25.49 5.07
C TRP A 300 1.23 -24.87 6.46
N PRO A 301 2.09 -25.41 7.34
CA PRO A 301 2.24 -24.88 8.69
C PRO A 301 2.92 -23.51 8.70
N THR A 302 3.85 -23.28 7.76
CA THR A 302 4.64 -22.04 7.64
C THR A 302 4.75 -21.61 6.18
N SER A 303 5.23 -20.39 5.95
CA SER A 303 5.41 -19.81 4.62
C SER A 303 6.59 -18.83 4.59
N CYS A 304 7.09 -18.56 3.38
CA CYS A 304 7.90 -17.39 3.10
C CYS A 304 7.04 -16.31 2.45
N ILE A 305 7.09 -15.09 2.99
CA ILE A 305 6.33 -13.95 2.47
C ILE A 305 7.27 -13.06 1.67
N VAL A 306 7.01 -12.91 0.37
CA VAL A 306 7.70 -11.96 -0.50
C VAL A 306 6.74 -10.81 -0.79
N ALA A 307 7.07 -9.61 -0.33
CA ALA A 307 6.14 -8.49 -0.37
C ALA A 307 6.84 -7.23 -0.90
N HIS A 308 6.14 -6.48 -1.75
CA HIS A 308 6.63 -5.19 -2.25
C HIS A 308 5.67 -4.05 -1.88
N SER A 309 6.23 -2.91 -1.45
CA SER A 309 5.47 -1.68 -1.21
C SER A 309 4.22 -1.95 -0.36
N PHE A 310 3.01 -1.57 -0.78
CA PHE A 310 1.77 -1.82 -0.03
C PHE A 310 1.58 -3.26 0.45
N GLY A 311 2.02 -4.27 -0.31
CA GLY A 311 1.97 -5.67 0.11
C GLY A 311 2.73 -5.94 1.42
N THR A 312 3.71 -5.10 1.76
CA THR A 312 4.46 -5.19 3.02
C THR A 312 3.60 -4.82 4.24
N PHE A 313 2.50 -4.08 4.09
CA PHE A 313 1.53 -3.90 5.17
C PHE A 313 0.77 -5.19 5.46
N VAL A 314 0.39 -5.93 4.42
CA VAL A 314 -0.24 -7.25 4.58
C VAL A 314 0.76 -8.22 5.23
N ALA A 315 2.02 -8.21 4.80
CA ALA A 315 3.10 -8.99 5.44
C ALA A 315 3.28 -8.62 6.92
N SER A 316 3.27 -7.32 7.23
CA SER A 316 3.38 -6.81 8.60
C SER A 316 2.26 -7.32 9.49
N ARG A 317 1.01 -7.18 9.06
CA ARG A 317 -0.15 -7.66 9.81
C ARG A 317 -0.16 -9.18 9.93
N LEU A 318 0.30 -9.91 8.93
CA LEU A 318 0.48 -11.36 9.02
C LEU A 318 1.52 -11.75 10.08
N CYS A 319 2.66 -11.07 10.14
CA CYS A 319 3.68 -11.31 11.19
C CYS A 319 3.15 -11.01 12.59
N GLN A 320 2.31 -9.98 12.74
CA GLN A 320 1.74 -9.58 14.03
C GLN A 320 0.59 -10.49 14.49
N LEU A 321 -0.30 -10.89 13.56
CA LEU A 321 -1.52 -11.65 13.89
C LEU A 321 -1.34 -13.17 13.80
N HIS A 322 -0.48 -13.63 12.90
CA HIS A 322 -0.22 -15.06 12.64
C HIS A 322 1.29 -15.36 12.53
N PRO A 323 2.10 -15.00 13.55
CA PRO A 323 3.56 -15.14 13.48
C PRO A 323 4.00 -16.59 13.18
N ALA A 324 3.27 -17.59 13.67
CA ALA A 324 3.57 -19.00 13.42
C ALA A 324 3.49 -19.38 11.93
N CYS A 325 2.72 -18.65 11.12
CA CYS A 325 2.60 -18.90 9.68
C CYS A 325 3.76 -18.31 8.86
N VAL A 326 4.63 -17.49 9.47
CA VAL A 326 5.68 -16.75 8.77
C VAL A 326 7.06 -17.20 9.26
N GLN A 327 7.72 -18.04 8.46
CA GLN A 327 9.07 -18.51 8.77
C GLN A 327 10.15 -17.60 8.18
N ALA A 328 9.87 -16.97 7.03
CA ALA A 328 10.80 -16.05 6.38
C ALA A 328 10.07 -14.90 5.68
N THR A 329 10.75 -13.76 5.53
CA THR A 329 10.22 -12.62 4.75
C THR A 329 11.25 -12.04 3.79
N VAL A 330 10.81 -11.66 2.60
CA VAL A 330 11.51 -10.74 1.71
C VAL A 330 10.66 -9.49 1.56
N LEU A 331 11.10 -8.38 2.14
CA LEU A 331 10.38 -7.11 2.07
C LEU A 331 11.12 -6.17 1.11
N ILE A 332 10.48 -5.82 0.00
CA ILE A 332 11.04 -5.00 -1.07
C ILE A 332 10.41 -3.61 -1.02
N ASP A 333 11.24 -2.58 -0.91
CA ASP A 333 10.85 -1.19 -0.68
C ASP A 333 9.75 -1.08 0.41
N PRO A 334 10.08 -1.45 1.66
CA PRO A 334 9.11 -1.79 2.69
C PRO A 334 8.50 -0.57 3.38
N VAL A 335 7.34 -0.13 2.89
CA VAL A 335 6.55 0.95 3.51
C VAL A 335 5.99 0.58 4.89
N CYS A 336 6.02 -0.70 5.28
CA CYS A 336 5.71 -1.14 6.64
C CYS A 336 6.82 -0.85 7.66
N LEU A 337 8.04 -0.50 7.22
CA LEU A 337 9.10 -0.04 8.11
C LEU A 337 9.04 1.48 8.24
N MET A 338 9.15 1.98 9.47
CA MET A 338 9.08 3.42 9.78
C MET A 338 7.80 4.10 9.25
N THR A 339 6.67 3.39 9.23
CA THR A 339 5.39 3.91 8.71
C THR A 339 4.90 5.18 9.43
N CYS A 340 5.36 5.45 10.65
CA CYS A 340 5.10 6.71 11.35
C CYS A 340 5.71 7.95 10.67
N PHE A 341 6.65 7.77 9.75
CA PHE A 341 7.32 8.88 9.08
C PHE A 341 6.41 9.60 8.08
N PRO A 342 6.57 10.93 7.96
CA PRO A 342 5.71 11.73 7.10
C PRO A 342 5.93 11.42 5.61
N ASP A 343 7.11 10.95 5.21
CA ASP A 343 7.53 10.77 3.81
C ASP A 343 6.52 9.98 2.99
N LEU A 344 6.08 8.81 3.47
CA LEU A 344 5.12 7.96 2.77
C LEU A 344 3.83 8.73 2.46
N LEU A 345 3.20 9.33 3.48
CA LEU A 345 1.91 9.98 3.31
C LEU A 345 2.05 11.31 2.57
N HIS A 346 3.05 12.12 2.93
CA HIS A 346 3.34 13.38 2.26
C HIS A 346 3.56 13.15 0.78
N ASN A 347 4.48 12.25 0.43
CA ASN A 347 4.84 12.03 -0.95
C ASN A 347 3.75 11.27 -1.70
N PHE A 348 3.08 10.27 -1.11
CA PHE A 348 2.04 9.52 -1.82
C PHE A 348 0.70 10.29 -1.96
N VAL A 349 0.22 10.94 -0.90
CA VAL A 349 -1.12 11.54 -0.80
C VAL A 349 -1.12 13.03 -1.12
N TYR A 350 -0.11 13.80 -0.66
CA TYR A 350 -0.13 15.25 -0.72
C TYR A 350 0.66 15.82 -1.91
N LEU A 351 1.82 15.23 -2.21
CA LEU A 351 2.74 15.75 -3.23
C LEU A 351 2.11 15.73 -4.63
N GLN A 352 2.09 16.92 -5.23
CA GLN A 352 1.69 17.14 -6.62
C GLN A 352 2.92 17.00 -7.52
N PRO A 353 2.79 16.37 -8.70
CA PRO A 353 3.89 16.27 -9.65
C PRO A 353 4.27 17.67 -10.18
N LYS A 354 5.56 17.90 -10.36
CA LYS A 354 6.06 19.13 -11.00
C LYS A 354 6.04 18.97 -12.51
N TRP A 355 5.24 19.77 -13.20
CA TRP A 355 5.12 19.76 -14.67
C TRP A 355 6.46 20.00 -15.40
N SER A 356 7.41 20.67 -14.76
CA SER A 356 8.75 20.92 -15.32
C SER A 356 9.63 19.67 -15.43
N SER A 357 9.29 18.56 -14.74
CA SER A 357 10.12 17.34 -14.69
C SER A 357 9.52 16.16 -15.46
N LEU A 358 8.44 16.36 -16.22
CA LEU A 358 7.65 15.31 -16.87
C LEU A 358 8.44 14.39 -17.81
N PHE A 359 9.48 14.91 -18.46
CA PHE A 359 10.28 14.16 -19.44
C PHE A 359 11.49 13.44 -18.81
N SER A 360 11.70 13.57 -17.51
CA SER A 360 12.70 12.79 -16.77
C SER A 360 12.10 11.47 -16.29
N HIS A 361 12.90 10.41 -16.23
CA HIS A 361 12.46 9.11 -15.69
C HIS A 361 11.86 9.24 -14.28
N ALA A 362 12.47 10.05 -13.41
CA ALA A 362 11.96 10.32 -12.08
C ALA A 362 10.58 11.02 -12.11
N GLY A 363 10.42 12.03 -12.97
CA GLY A 363 9.14 12.72 -13.13
C GLY A 363 8.04 11.86 -13.73
N CYS A 364 8.34 10.95 -14.66
CA CYS A 364 7.37 9.97 -15.16
C CYS A 364 6.87 9.06 -14.02
N MET A 365 7.77 8.60 -13.14
CA MET A 365 7.40 7.78 -11.98
C MET A 365 6.55 8.58 -10.98
N ASP A 366 6.84 9.86 -10.77
CA ASP A 366 6.02 10.74 -9.93
C ASP A 366 4.61 10.94 -10.51
N VAL A 367 4.49 11.08 -11.83
CA VAL A 367 3.18 11.17 -12.51
C VAL A 367 2.41 9.88 -12.38
N LEU A 368 3.07 8.73 -12.58
CA LEU A 368 2.45 7.42 -12.43
C LEU A 368 1.94 7.22 -11.00
N ARG A 369 2.80 7.49 -10.01
CA ARG A 369 2.45 7.46 -8.58
C ARG A 369 1.26 8.36 -8.29
N PHE A 370 1.28 9.59 -8.79
CA PHE A 370 0.17 10.53 -8.63
C PHE A 370 -1.11 9.97 -9.28
N PHE A 371 -1.05 9.51 -10.51
CA PHE A 371 -2.19 8.94 -11.23
C PHE A 371 -2.83 7.76 -10.46
N CYS A 372 -2.01 6.86 -9.94
CA CYS A 372 -2.46 5.76 -9.08
C CYS A 372 -3.04 6.27 -7.75
N SER A 373 -2.38 7.21 -7.05
CA SER A 373 -2.87 7.70 -5.76
C SER A 373 -4.19 8.48 -5.84
N ARG A 374 -4.55 8.97 -7.04
CA ARG A 374 -5.86 9.60 -7.31
C ARG A 374 -6.96 8.63 -7.70
N ASP A 375 -6.72 7.31 -7.65
CA ASP A 375 -7.79 6.32 -7.79
C ASP A 375 -8.69 6.27 -6.54
N LEU A 376 -9.98 6.02 -6.73
CA LEU A 376 -10.97 6.07 -5.64
C LEU A 376 -10.68 5.05 -4.54
N LEU A 377 -10.35 3.80 -4.90
CA LEU A 377 -10.13 2.73 -3.92
C LEU A 377 -8.75 2.84 -3.28
N ILE A 378 -7.75 3.26 -4.04
CA ILE A 378 -6.43 3.56 -3.49
C ILE A 378 -6.54 4.72 -2.49
N ALA A 379 -7.26 5.79 -2.84
CA ALA A 379 -7.52 6.89 -1.91
C ALA A 379 -8.31 6.44 -0.67
N GLU A 380 -9.34 5.60 -0.82
CA GLU A 380 -10.06 5.02 0.32
C GLU A 380 -9.10 4.24 1.25
N THR A 381 -8.22 3.43 0.66
CA THR A 381 -7.26 2.60 1.40
C THR A 381 -6.35 3.45 2.30
N PHE A 382 -5.72 4.46 1.74
CA PHE A 382 -4.79 5.31 2.49
C PHE A 382 -5.50 6.34 3.37
N CYS A 383 -6.65 6.86 2.95
CA CYS A 383 -7.29 7.98 3.65
C CYS A 383 -8.47 7.55 4.53
N ARG A 384 -8.86 6.28 4.63
CA ARG A 384 -9.94 5.85 5.55
C ARG A 384 -9.61 4.62 6.37
N ARG A 385 -8.54 3.90 6.02
CA ARG A 385 -8.22 2.58 6.59
C ARG A 385 -6.76 2.45 7.01
N PHE A 386 -5.99 3.53 6.91
CA PHE A 386 -4.56 3.53 7.22
C PHE A 386 -4.31 4.00 8.65
N ILE A 387 -4.04 3.04 9.54
CA ILE A 387 -3.62 3.32 10.91
C ILE A 387 -2.15 2.94 11.03
N TRP A 388 -1.25 3.93 11.00
CA TRP A 388 0.20 3.69 10.91
C TRP A 388 0.69 2.71 12.00
N HIS A 389 0.21 2.88 13.23
CA HIS A 389 0.67 2.08 14.38
C HIS A 389 0.09 0.67 14.40
N ALA A 390 -0.91 0.37 13.59
CA ALA A 390 -1.39 -0.99 13.38
C ALA A 390 -0.52 -1.72 12.34
N VAL A 391 -0.12 -1.02 11.28
CA VAL A 391 0.54 -1.63 10.11
C VAL A 391 2.06 -1.51 10.11
N MET A 392 2.64 -0.67 10.97
CA MET A 392 4.09 -0.58 11.15
C MET A 392 4.63 -1.89 11.71
N LEU A 393 5.60 -2.48 11.01
CA LEU A 393 6.28 -3.69 11.43
C LEU A 393 7.47 -3.33 12.31
N TRP A 394 7.49 -3.84 13.53
CA TRP A 394 8.62 -3.65 14.44
C TRP A 394 9.66 -4.75 14.26
N PRO A 395 10.96 -4.47 14.45
CA PRO A 395 12.00 -5.50 14.30
C PRO A 395 11.76 -6.75 15.14
N GLN A 396 11.15 -6.63 16.33
CA GLN A 396 10.87 -7.79 17.20
C GLN A 396 9.73 -8.68 16.69
N GLU A 397 8.96 -8.21 15.70
CA GLU A 397 7.86 -8.94 15.07
C GLU A 397 8.28 -9.54 13.72
N LEU A 398 9.47 -9.19 13.23
CA LEU A 398 10.05 -9.74 12.01
C LEU A 398 10.68 -11.11 12.32
N PRO A 399 10.55 -12.13 11.46
CA PRO A 399 11.20 -13.41 11.69
C PRO A 399 12.72 -13.27 11.54
N ALA A 400 13.49 -14.15 12.18
CA ALA A 400 14.95 -14.09 12.09
C ALA A 400 15.47 -14.26 10.64
N SER A 401 14.80 -15.11 9.85
CA SER A 401 15.11 -15.31 8.42
C SER A 401 14.41 -14.23 7.58
N SER A 402 15.00 -13.04 7.54
CA SER A 402 14.46 -11.92 6.77
C SER A 402 15.48 -11.26 5.85
N LEU A 403 15.00 -10.87 4.68
CA LEU A 403 15.69 -10.04 3.71
C LEU A 403 14.91 -8.74 3.52
N VAL A 404 15.59 -7.62 3.71
CA VAL A 404 15.04 -6.28 3.52
C VAL A 404 15.77 -5.64 2.33
N VAL A 405 15.03 -5.42 1.25
CA VAL A 405 15.54 -4.82 0.00
C VAL A 405 15.04 -3.39 -0.07
N MET A 406 15.94 -2.42 -0.18
CA MET A 406 15.63 -1.00 -0.20
C MET A 406 16.27 -0.29 -1.40
N SER A 407 15.66 0.81 -1.79
CA SER A 407 16.10 1.66 -2.89
C SER A 407 16.62 3.00 -2.35
N ALA A 408 17.85 3.39 -2.67
CA ALA A 408 18.47 4.55 -2.01
C ALA A 408 17.89 5.91 -2.45
N LYS A 409 17.22 5.98 -3.59
CA LYS A 409 16.46 7.14 -4.08
C LYS A 409 14.94 6.96 -3.89
N ASP A 410 14.54 6.05 -3.01
CA ASP A 410 13.14 5.92 -2.58
C ASP A 410 12.71 7.18 -1.83
N ASN A 411 11.56 7.75 -2.23
CA ASN A 411 10.97 8.92 -1.59
C ASN A 411 9.73 8.56 -0.74
N LEU A 412 9.37 7.28 -0.62
CA LEU A 412 8.29 6.79 0.23
C LEU A 412 8.84 6.16 1.50
N VAL A 413 9.94 5.40 1.40
CA VAL A 413 10.57 4.72 2.52
C VAL A 413 11.83 5.48 2.94
N PRO A 414 11.94 5.99 4.19
CA PRO A 414 13.16 6.59 4.69
C PRO A 414 14.20 5.50 4.98
N TRP A 415 14.82 4.95 3.93
CA TRP A 415 15.59 3.71 3.98
C TRP A 415 16.74 3.73 5.00
N ARG A 416 17.40 4.88 5.21
CA ARG A 416 18.47 5.02 6.21
C ARG A 416 17.95 4.85 7.63
N ILE A 417 16.77 5.40 7.91
CA ILE A 417 16.12 5.34 9.22
C ILE A 417 15.61 3.92 9.45
N ALA A 418 14.99 3.29 8.44
CA ALA A 418 14.59 1.88 8.50
C ALA A 418 15.79 0.94 8.72
N GLN A 419 16.91 1.17 8.03
CA GLN A 419 18.15 0.41 8.25
C GLN A 419 18.69 0.60 9.68
N GLN A 420 18.75 1.84 10.16
CA GLN A 420 19.20 2.14 11.52
C GLN A 420 18.31 1.48 12.58
N GLN A 421 17.00 1.41 12.36
CA GLN A 421 16.07 0.71 13.25
C GLN A 421 16.41 -0.78 13.38
N LEU A 422 16.66 -1.45 12.26
CA LEU A 422 17.04 -2.87 12.25
C LEU A 422 18.39 -3.09 12.94
N VAL A 423 19.37 -2.23 12.68
CA VAL A 423 20.71 -2.29 13.29
C VAL A 423 20.64 -2.06 14.79
N GLN A 424 19.93 -1.04 15.25
CA GLN A 424 19.76 -0.73 16.68
C GLN A 424 19.04 -1.86 17.42
N ALA A 425 18.04 -2.48 16.78
CA ALA A 425 17.36 -3.66 17.31
C ALA A 425 18.21 -4.94 17.27
N ARG A 426 19.41 -4.90 16.66
CA ARG A 426 20.30 -6.05 16.43
C ARG A 426 19.58 -7.20 15.71
N HIS A 427 18.68 -6.87 14.79
CA HIS A 427 17.94 -7.86 14.05
C HIS A 427 18.86 -8.56 13.02
N PRO A 428 18.83 -9.89 12.88
CA PRO A 428 19.71 -10.64 11.95
C PRO A 428 19.30 -10.54 10.47
N ALA A 429 18.44 -9.58 10.11
CA ALA A 429 17.93 -9.49 8.74
C ALA A 429 19.08 -9.14 7.79
N GLN A 430 19.12 -9.81 6.64
CA GLN A 430 19.97 -9.41 5.53
C GLN A 430 19.40 -8.13 4.91
N ILE A 431 20.27 -7.17 4.58
CA ILE A 431 19.87 -5.88 4.03
C ILE A 431 20.56 -5.69 2.68
N LEU A 432 19.77 -5.47 1.63
CA LEU A 432 20.24 -5.07 0.30
C LEU A 432 19.77 -3.65 0.01
N VAL A 433 20.68 -2.76 -0.37
CA VAL A 433 20.33 -1.39 -0.77
C VAL A 433 20.87 -1.12 -2.17
N HIS A 434 19.99 -0.82 -3.11
CA HIS A 434 20.42 -0.40 -4.44
C HIS A 434 20.69 1.11 -4.47
N PRO A 435 21.87 1.59 -4.89
CA PRO A 435 22.27 3.01 -4.76
C PRO A 435 21.49 3.96 -5.66
N ASP A 436 20.98 3.47 -6.79
CA ASP A 436 20.40 4.34 -7.84
C ASP A 436 18.92 4.13 -8.12
N MET A 437 18.24 3.21 -7.43
CA MET A 437 16.83 2.94 -7.67
C MET A 437 15.95 3.88 -6.86
N ALA A 438 14.83 4.26 -7.47
CA ALA A 438 13.66 4.78 -6.78
C ALA A 438 12.71 3.63 -6.39
N HIS A 439 11.66 3.95 -5.64
CA HIS A 439 10.63 3.00 -5.23
C HIS A 439 10.09 2.17 -6.40
N GLY A 440 10.06 0.84 -6.27
CA GLY A 440 9.64 -0.08 -7.31
C GLY A 440 10.66 -0.24 -8.46
N GLY A 441 11.85 0.36 -8.37
CA GLY A 441 12.88 0.31 -9.41
C GLY A 441 13.35 -1.12 -9.74
N PHE A 442 13.23 -2.05 -8.79
CA PHE A 442 13.56 -3.46 -9.00
C PHE A 442 12.73 -4.10 -10.12
N LEU A 443 11.51 -3.62 -10.39
CA LEU A 443 10.63 -4.17 -11.43
C LEU A 443 11.24 -4.10 -12.83
N LEU A 444 12.13 -3.13 -13.05
CA LEU A 444 12.77 -2.88 -14.35
C LEU A 444 14.20 -3.42 -14.43
N ASN A 445 14.74 -3.98 -13.34
CA ASN A 445 16.12 -4.45 -13.28
C ASN A 445 16.17 -5.96 -13.02
N HIS A 446 16.28 -6.72 -14.10
CA HIS A 446 16.34 -8.19 -14.03
C HIS A 446 17.57 -8.71 -13.26
N ALA A 447 18.72 -8.04 -13.33
CA ALA A 447 19.91 -8.44 -12.57
C ALA A 447 19.66 -8.30 -11.07
N TRP A 448 19.02 -7.21 -10.66
CA TRP A 448 18.64 -7.00 -9.26
C TRP A 448 17.55 -7.98 -8.81
N GLN A 449 16.57 -8.28 -9.66
CA GLN A 449 15.60 -9.36 -9.40
C GLN A 449 16.29 -10.70 -9.15
N GLN A 450 17.29 -11.06 -9.96
CA GLN A 450 18.05 -12.29 -9.77
C GLN A 450 18.82 -12.27 -8.45
N GLN A 451 19.48 -11.16 -8.09
CA GLN A 451 20.19 -11.03 -6.82
C GLN A 451 19.26 -11.22 -5.61
N ILE A 452 18.04 -10.69 -5.67
CA ILE A 452 17.02 -10.92 -4.61
C ILE A 452 16.71 -12.42 -4.49
N LEU A 453 16.54 -13.12 -5.61
CA LEU A 453 16.27 -14.56 -5.63
C LEU A 453 17.45 -15.40 -5.14
N ASP A 454 18.67 -15.03 -5.51
CA ASP A 454 19.90 -15.70 -5.09
C ASP A 454 20.10 -15.57 -3.57
N THR A 455 19.65 -14.46 -2.98
CA THR A 455 19.65 -14.25 -1.53
C THR A 455 18.51 -15.00 -0.84
N LEU A 456 17.33 -15.05 -1.47
CA LEU A 456 16.17 -15.78 -0.96
C LEU A 456 16.42 -17.29 -0.90
N ARG A 457 17.06 -17.88 -1.91
CA ARG A 457 17.16 -19.35 -2.03
C ARG A 457 17.79 -20.02 -0.80
N PRO A 458 18.98 -19.61 -0.31
CA PRO A 458 19.56 -20.17 0.91
C PRO A 458 18.65 -20.04 2.14
N MET A 459 17.95 -18.90 2.27
CA MET A 459 17.04 -18.64 3.40
C MET A 459 15.89 -19.66 3.47
N LEU A 460 15.47 -20.19 2.32
CA LEU A 460 14.37 -21.15 2.23
C LEU A 460 14.81 -22.61 2.38
N ASP A 461 16.09 -22.88 2.19
CA ASP A 461 16.69 -24.21 2.28
C ASP A 461 17.28 -24.47 3.68
N GLY A 462 17.26 -23.47 4.57
CA GLY A 462 17.66 -23.59 5.96
C GLY A 462 19.18 -23.71 6.16
N ILE A 463 19.96 -23.17 5.21
CA ILE A 463 21.42 -23.18 5.20
C ILE A 463 21.99 -21.94 5.88
#